data_AF-A0A4R0Y9W9-F1
#
_entry.id   AF-A0A4R0Y9W9-F1
#
_cell.length_a   1.000
_cell.length_b   1.000
_cell.length_c   1.000
_cell.angle_alpha   90.00
_cell.angle_beta   90.00
_cell.angle_gamma   90.00
#
_symmetry.space_group_name_H-M   'P 1'
#
loop_
_entity.id
_entity.type
_entity.pdbx_description
1 polymer ?
#
loop_
_entity_poly.entity_id
_entity_poly.type
_entity_poly.pdbx_seq_one_letter_code
_entity_poly.pdbx_strand_id
1 'polypeptide(L)'
;MADVLIDWNAAGNVLDSDGEIVGQIGVGGMGSAVRIPVPGTNGLAIEFSPRGWTPQSGSTSRLFIQDLAGKRMLRLDYGYNIKTKTIDFHWNQKGVAQDFRISNHTPAGRMGEGSYKGARYFKWGGRVFLAAAVVADGYSVVLSDRPWRQLAIVTGGWTGAWAGCKVFGAAGAAIGTAIEPGGGTAIGGVVGCFAGSLGGYWAGKTLVTMAVDSETAEKVTRSVEELLGPPTSGFAPSNNACRNPPPLCSSSVGVYAL
;
A
#
# COMPACT_ATOMS: atom_id res chain seq x y z
N MET A 1 -13.50 25.35 6.20
CA MET A 1 -12.93 24.32 7.11
C MET A 1 -13.98 23.23 7.18
N ALA A 2 -13.77 22.12 6.47
CA ALA A 2 -14.68 20.97 6.53
C ALA A 2 -14.12 20.01 7.58
N ASP A 3 -14.86 19.85 8.68
CA ASP A 3 -14.56 18.87 9.71
C ASP A 3 -14.72 17.48 9.12
N VAL A 4 -13.60 16.75 9.01
CA VAL A 4 -13.60 15.31 8.71
C VAL A 4 -14.07 14.60 9.97
N LEU A 5 -15.38 14.48 10.13
CA LEU A 5 -15.99 13.64 11.16
C LEU A 5 -15.88 12.19 10.71
N ILE A 6 -14.89 11.48 11.25
CA ILE A 6 -14.74 10.02 11.11
C ILE A 6 -15.84 9.37 11.95
N ASP A 7 -16.98 9.06 11.34
CA ASP A 7 -18.05 8.32 12.02
C ASP A 7 -17.94 6.82 11.75
N TRP A 8 -18.05 6.02 12.81
CA TRP A 8 -17.86 4.57 12.77
C TRP A 8 -19.24 3.90 12.77
N ASN A 9 -19.63 3.25 11.68
CA ASN A 9 -20.80 2.37 11.74
C ASN A 9 -20.43 0.97 12.25
N ALA A 10 -21.42 0.24 12.79
CA ALA A 10 -21.26 -1.09 13.38
C ALA A 10 -20.78 -2.20 12.41
N ALA A 11 -20.64 -1.88 11.11
CA ALA A 11 -20.09 -2.76 10.08
C ALA A 11 -18.64 -2.43 9.69
N GLY A 12 -18.02 -1.38 10.27
CA GLY A 12 -16.61 -1.04 10.04
C GLY A 12 -16.31 -0.25 8.77
N ASN A 13 -17.32 0.41 8.19
CA ASN A 13 -17.16 1.27 7.02
C ASN A 13 -16.74 2.69 7.42
N VAL A 14 -15.83 3.30 6.65
CA VAL A 14 -15.58 4.75 6.71
C VAL A 14 -16.47 5.38 5.65
N LEU A 15 -17.34 6.27 6.06
CA LEU A 15 -18.22 7.04 5.18
C LEU A 15 -17.59 8.42 4.94
N ASP A 16 -17.72 8.95 3.73
CA ASP A 16 -17.49 10.38 3.53
C ASP A 16 -18.70 11.20 4.02
N SER A 17 -18.62 12.53 3.87
CA SER A 17 -19.68 13.46 4.27
C SER A 17 -21.02 13.23 3.57
N ASP A 18 -21.03 12.48 2.47
CA ASP A 18 -22.19 12.21 1.63
C ASP A 18 -22.75 10.79 1.87
N GLY A 19 -22.14 10.02 2.79
CA GLY A 19 -22.56 8.67 3.15
C GLY A 19 -22.07 7.60 2.18
N GLU A 20 -21.09 7.89 1.32
CA GLU A 20 -20.55 6.91 0.37
C GLU A 20 -19.54 5.98 1.07
N ILE A 21 -19.59 4.67 0.78
CA ILE A 21 -18.66 3.69 1.35
C ILE A 21 -17.27 3.95 0.77
N VAL A 22 -16.40 4.56 1.57
CA VAL A 22 -14.98 4.71 1.24
C VAL A 22 -14.28 3.44 1.73
N GLY A 23 -13.96 2.51 0.82
CA GLY A 23 -13.32 1.21 1.10
C GLY A 23 -11.90 1.26 1.75
N GLN A 24 -11.53 2.38 2.38
CA GLN A 24 -10.18 2.69 2.85
C GLN A 24 -9.64 1.66 3.86
N ILE A 25 -10.33 1.33 4.95
CA ILE A 25 -9.75 0.47 6.01
C ILE A 25 -9.36 -0.92 5.50
N GLY A 26 -10.16 -1.51 4.61
CA GLY A 26 -9.90 -2.86 4.11
C GLY A 26 -8.68 -2.96 3.19
N VAL A 27 -8.36 -1.87 2.49
CA VAL A 27 -7.16 -1.76 1.66
C VAL A 27 -5.89 -1.73 2.52
N GLY A 28 -5.95 -1.29 3.77
CA GLY A 28 -4.85 -1.44 4.73
C GLY A 28 -4.48 -2.91 5.02
N GLY A 29 -5.42 -3.85 4.81
CA GLY A 29 -5.17 -5.29 4.87
C GLY A 29 -4.24 -5.82 3.76
N MET A 30 -3.93 -5.00 2.75
CA MET A 30 -3.07 -5.35 1.62
C MET A 30 -1.65 -5.78 2.04
N GLY A 31 -1.14 -5.28 3.16
CA GLY A 31 0.14 -5.73 3.73
C GLY A 31 0.18 -7.22 4.05
N SER A 32 -0.96 -7.89 4.25
CA SER A 32 -1.03 -9.34 4.50
C SER A 32 -0.76 -10.19 3.24
N ALA A 33 -0.81 -9.57 2.06
CA ALA A 33 -0.61 -10.20 0.75
C ALA A 33 0.58 -9.60 -0.02
N VAL A 34 0.93 -8.34 0.24
CA VAL A 34 2.04 -7.66 -0.43
C VAL A 34 3.37 -8.02 0.22
N ARG A 35 4.37 -8.18 -0.65
CA ARG A 35 5.77 -8.27 -0.26
C ARG A 35 6.29 -6.86 0.07
N ILE A 36 6.48 -6.57 1.35
CA ILE A 36 6.96 -5.25 1.80
C ILE A 36 8.49 -5.27 1.75
N PRO A 37 9.15 -4.53 0.86
CA PRO A 37 10.60 -4.61 0.70
C PRO A 37 11.32 -4.09 1.95
N VAL A 38 12.44 -4.72 2.31
CA VAL A 38 13.33 -4.23 3.37
C VAL A 38 14.56 -3.60 2.71
N PRO A 39 14.72 -2.26 2.75
CA PRO A 39 15.87 -1.60 2.14
C PRO A 39 17.21 -2.10 2.69
N GLY A 40 18.24 -2.12 1.85
CA GLY A 40 19.60 -2.47 2.25
C GLY A 40 19.88 -3.98 2.42
N THR A 41 18.94 -4.86 2.08
CA THR A 41 19.06 -6.31 2.36
C THR A 41 19.23 -7.20 1.11
N ASN A 42 19.52 -6.61 -0.05
CA ASN A 42 19.67 -7.33 -1.33
C ASN A 42 18.43 -8.20 -1.66
N GLY A 43 17.23 -7.63 -1.50
CA GLY A 43 15.97 -8.24 -1.96
C GLY A 43 15.18 -9.03 -0.91
N LEU A 44 15.44 -8.85 0.39
CA LEU A 44 14.53 -9.38 1.41
C LEU A 44 13.27 -8.53 1.51
N ALA A 45 12.18 -9.17 1.90
CA ALA A 45 10.91 -8.51 2.14
C ALA A 45 10.16 -9.18 3.29
N ILE A 46 9.36 -8.39 4.00
CA ILE A 46 8.46 -8.86 5.05
C ILE A 46 7.29 -9.61 4.39
N GLU A 47 7.03 -10.81 4.89
CA GLU A 47 5.95 -11.69 4.47
C GLU A 47 5.39 -12.48 5.67
N PHE A 48 4.16 -12.96 5.54
CA PHE A 48 3.44 -13.73 6.57
C PHE A 48 3.29 -15.21 6.21
N SER A 49 3.95 -15.65 5.15
CA SER A 49 3.96 -17.05 4.70
C SER A 49 5.36 -17.44 4.29
N PRO A 50 5.80 -18.68 4.59
CA PRO A 50 7.11 -19.16 4.15
C PRO A 50 7.16 -19.25 2.63
N ARG A 51 8.36 -19.12 2.07
CA ARG A 51 8.65 -19.47 0.68
C ARG A 51 9.53 -20.71 0.61
N GLY A 52 9.31 -21.49 -0.45
CA GLY A 52 9.94 -22.79 -0.63
C GLY A 52 9.19 -23.89 0.12
N TRP A 53 9.93 -24.92 0.53
CA TRP A 53 9.34 -26.10 1.16
C TRP A 53 8.76 -25.77 2.54
N THR A 54 7.49 -26.10 2.74
CA THR A 54 6.80 -26.00 4.04
C THR A 54 6.46 -27.41 4.50
N PRO A 55 6.77 -27.79 5.76
CA PRO A 55 6.37 -29.08 6.29
C PRO A 55 4.85 -29.27 6.22
N GLN A 56 4.36 -30.50 6.06
CA GLN A 56 2.91 -30.79 6.10
C GLN A 56 2.26 -30.41 7.44
N SER A 57 3.04 -30.42 8.53
CA SER A 57 2.62 -29.92 9.85
C SER A 57 2.51 -28.39 9.93
N GLY A 58 2.83 -27.67 8.85
CA GLY A 58 2.96 -26.23 8.80
C GLY A 58 4.27 -25.70 9.41
N SER A 59 4.45 -24.38 9.33
CA SER A 59 5.54 -23.66 10.01
C SER A 59 5.02 -23.12 11.35
N THR A 60 5.79 -23.29 12.42
CA THR A 60 5.54 -22.56 13.67
C THR A 60 5.77 -21.06 13.48
N SER A 61 6.62 -20.69 12.52
CA SER A 61 6.91 -19.31 12.14
C SER A 61 5.69 -18.56 11.61
N ARG A 62 5.54 -17.30 12.03
CA ARG A 62 4.42 -16.43 11.61
C ARG A 62 4.85 -15.18 10.84
N LEU A 63 6.12 -14.79 11.00
CA LEU A 63 6.72 -13.63 10.37
C LEU A 63 8.01 -14.06 9.68
N PHE A 64 8.16 -13.62 8.44
CA PHE A 64 9.31 -13.93 7.60
C PHE A 64 9.84 -12.63 6.98
N ILE A 65 11.15 -12.46 6.99
CA ILE A 65 11.86 -11.49 6.18
C ILE A 65 12.76 -12.31 5.26
N GLN A 66 12.32 -12.50 4.02
CA GLN A 66 12.90 -13.51 3.13
C GLN A 66 13.02 -13.05 1.68
N ASP A 67 13.97 -13.64 0.96
CA ASP A 67 14.13 -13.44 -0.48
C ASP A 67 13.05 -14.19 -1.27
N LEU A 68 12.94 -13.88 -2.58
CA LEU A 68 11.95 -14.48 -3.48
C LEU A 68 12.00 -16.02 -3.52
N ALA A 69 13.19 -16.58 -3.32
CA ALA A 69 13.44 -18.02 -3.38
C ALA A 69 13.21 -18.73 -2.03
N GLY A 70 13.03 -17.99 -0.93
CA GLY A 70 13.06 -18.54 0.43
C GLY A 70 14.43 -19.13 0.81
N LYS A 71 15.52 -18.74 0.15
CA LYS A 71 16.87 -19.25 0.43
C LYS A 71 17.55 -18.47 1.54
N ARG A 72 17.44 -17.14 1.48
CA ARG A 72 17.83 -16.21 2.55
C ARG A 72 16.58 -15.82 3.34
N MET A 73 16.61 -16.04 4.65
CA MET A 73 15.48 -15.68 5.50
C MET A 73 15.88 -15.37 6.94
N LEU A 74 15.21 -14.41 7.53
CA LEU A 74 15.05 -14.25 8.98
C LEU A 74 13.59 -14.58 9.29
N ARG A 75 13.36 -15.54 10.18
CA ARG A 75 12.01 -15.95 10.59
C ARG A 75 11.86 -15.93 12.09
N LEU A 76 10.66 -15.61 12.53
CA LEU A 76 10.31 -15.54 13.93
C LEU A 76 9.51 -16.77 14.33
N ASP A 77 10.11 -17.61 15.16
CA ASP A 77 9.60 -18.91 15.55
C ASP A 77 9.18 -18.90 17.03
N TYR A 78 8.25 -19.78 17.37
CA TYR A 78 7.94 -20.13 18.76
C TYR A 78 8.18 -21.63 18.92
N GLY A 79 9.01 -22.01 19.88
CA GLY A 79 9.34 -23.41 20.13
C GLY A 79 10.60 -23.59 20.97
N TYR A 80 11.09 -24.83 21.04
CA TYR A 80 12.30 -25.16 21.77
C TYR A 80 13.53 -24.49 21.16
N ASN A 81 14.27 -23.75 21.97
CA ASN A 81 15.48 -23.05 21.59
C ASN A 81 16.71 -23.82 22.07
N ILE A 82 17.54 -24.24 21.11
CA ILE A 82 18.72 -25.07 21.39
C ILE A 82 19.82 -24.33 22.18
N LYS A 83 19.83 -22.99 22.15
CA LYS A 83 20.81 -22.16 22.85
C LYS A 83 20.42 -21.92 24.31
N THR A 84 19.15 -21.57 24.55
CA THR A 84 18.63 -21.30 25.89
C THR A 84 18.13 -22.54 26.61
N LYS A 85 17.92 -23.65 25.88
CA LYS A 85 17.34 -24.91 26.38
C LYS A 85 15.92 -24.76 26.92
N THR A 86 15.21 -23.69 26.54
CA THR A 86 13.83 -23.38 26.96
C THR A 86 12.90 -23.26 25.76
N ILE A 87 11.59 -23.18 26.01
CA ILE A 87 10.59 -22.86 24.98
C ILE A 87 10.40 -21.34 24.99
N ASP A 88 10.79 -20.68 23.91
CA ASP A 88 10.74 -19.22 23.79
C ASP A 88 10.38 -18.75 22.37
N PHE A 89 10.16 -17.44 22.23
CA PHE A 89 10.17 -16.77 20.93
C PHE A 89 11.61 -16.49 20.53
N HIS A 90 12.02 -16.96 19.36
CA HIS A 90 13.39 -16.77 18.87
C HIS A 90 13.46 -16.55 17.37
N TRP A 91 14.49 -15.81 16.99
CA TRP A 91 14.85 -15.55 15.61
C TRP A 91 15.68 -16.72 15.06
N ASN A 92 15.23 -17.26 13.93
CA ASN A 92 16.00 -18.19 13.13
C ASN A 92 16.43 -17.53 11.83
N GLN A 93 17.71 -17.64 11.50
CA GLN A 93 18.29 -16.96 10.34
C GLN A 93 19.00 -17.96 9.45
N LYS A 94 18.91 -17.73 8.14
CA LYS A 94 19.65 -18.44 7.11
C LYS A 94 20.17 -17.42 6.11
N GLY A 95 21.48 -17.20 6.08
CA GLY A 95 22.14 -16.33 5.08
C GLY A 95 21.81 -14.83 5.21
N VAL A 96 21.39 -14.38 6.41
CA VAL A 96 21.01 -12.97 6.67
C VAL A 96 21.59 -12.40 7.96
N ALA A 97 22.54 -13.11 8.58
CA ALA A 97 23.18 -12.66 9.81
C ALA A 97 23.89 -11.30 9.65
N GLN A 98 24.46 -11.03 8.47
CA GLN A 98 25.12 -9.75 8.20
C GLN A 98 24.12 -8.60 8.00
N ASP A 99 22.92 -8.88 7.51
CA ASP A 99 21.88 -7.87 7.27
C ASP A 99 21.26 -7.39 8.59
N PHE A 100 20.97 -8.31 9.52
CA PHE A 100 20.25 -7.99 10.76
C PHE A 100 21.11 -8.04 12.03
N ARG A 101 22.34 -8.55 11.94
CA ARG A 101 23.22 -8.81 13.10
C ARG A 101 22.57 -9.74 14.15
N ILE A 102 21.61 -10.54 13.71
CA ILE A 102 20.90 -11.53 14.53
C ILE A 102 21.49 -12.90 14.22
N SER A 103 21.93 -13.61 15.26
CA SER A 103 22.41 -14.98 15.15
C SER A 103 21.24 -15.97 15.12
N ASN A 104 21.50 -17.18 14.61
CA ASN A 104 20.48 -18.23 14.61
C ASN A 104 20.10 -18.63 16.05
N HIS A 105 18.81 -18.91 16.33
CA HIS A 105 18.26 -19.18 17.66
C HIS A 105 18.46 -18.07 18.70
N THR A 106 18.56 -16.81 18.28
CA THR A 106 18.64 -15.69 19.22
C THR A 106 17.25 -15.42 19.82
N PRO A 107 17.10 -15.35 21.16
CA PRO A 107 15.83 -14.99 21.79
C PRO A 107 15.31 -13.64 21.29
N ALA A 108 14.02 -13.57 20.98
CA ALA A 108 13.42 -12.43 20.30
C ALA A 108 12.89 -11.35 21.27
N GLY A 109 12.83 -11.66 22.58
CA GLY A 109 12.35 -10.74 23.61
C GLY A 109 10.88 -10.34 23.45
N ARG A 110 10.48 -9.26 24.12
CA ARG A 110 9.08 -8.78 24.14
C ARG A 110 8.62 -8.25 22.79
N MET A 111 9.50 -7.55 22.05
CA MET A 111 9.17 -7.04 20.72
C MET A 111 9.02 -8.16 19.70
N GLY A 112 9.86 -9.20 19.78
CA GLY A 112 9.68 -10.44 19.04
C GLY A 112 8.34 -11.11 19.35
N GLU A 113 8.02 -11.34 20.62
CA GLU A 113 6.72 -11.91 21.01
C GLU A 113 5.52 -11.13 20.43
N GLY A 114 5.55 -9.80 20.57
CA GLY A 114 4.53 -8.91 20.00
C GLY A 114 4.43 -9.04 18.48
N SER A 115 5.58 -9.06 17.79
CA SER A 115 5.64 -9.25 16.34
C SER A 115 5.09 -10.60 15.91
N TYR A 116 5.36 -11.68 16.66
CA TYR A 116 4.85 -13.01 16.35
C TYR A 116 3.32 -13.08 16.48
N LYS A 117 2.80 -12.60 17.62
CA LYS A 117 1.35 -12.56 17.88
C LYS A 117 0.66 -11.66 16.87
N GLY A 118 1.19 -10.47 16.64
CA GLY A 118 0.69 -9.51 15.65
C GLY A 118 0.67 -10.08 14.23
N ALA A 119 1.75 -10.72 13.79
CA ALA A 119 1.85 -11.35 12.47
C ALA A 119 0.80 -12.45 12.26
N ARG A 120 0.50 -13.24 13.30
CA ARG A 120 -0.55 -14.26 13.24
C ARG A 120 -1.93 -13.66 12.98
N TYR A 121 -2.29 -12.60 13.72
CA TYR A 121 -3.57 -11.93 13.56
C TYR A 121 -3.63 -11.15 12.25
N PHE A 122 -2.58 -10.40 11.92
CA PHE A 122 -2.53 -9.58 10.72
C PHE A 122 -2.63 -10.40 9.43
N LYS A 123 -2.04 -11.60 9.39
CA LYS A 123 -2.17 -12.51 8.23
C LYS A 123 -3.64 -12.83 7.90
N TRP A 124 -4.43 -13.16 8.92
CA TRP A 124 -5.83 -13.58 8.71
C TRP A 124 -6.77 -12.39 8.72
N GLY A 125 -6.68 -11.53 9.73
CA GLY A 125 -7.47 -10.30 9.84
C GLY A 125 -7.27 -9.40 8.63
N GLY A 126 -6.03 -9.14 8.24
CA GLY A 126 -5.72 -8.33 7.05
C GLY A 126 -6.32 -8.90 5.77
N ARG A 127 -6.38 -10.23 5.61
CA ARG A 127 -7.01 -10.87 4.44
C ARG A 127 -8.53 -10.78 4.46
N VAL A 128 -9.15 -10.91 5.63
CA VAL A 128 -10.59 -10.74 5.78
C VAL A 128 -10.98 -9.30 5.42
N PHE A 129 -10.26 -8.32 5.97
CA PHE A 129 -10.46 -6.91 5.64
C PHE A 129 -10.19 -6.61 4.16
N LEU A 130 -9.16 -7.22 3.57
CA LEU A 130 -8.86 -7.10 2.15
C LEU A 130 -10.01 -7.65 1.28
N ALA A 131 -10.54 -8.83 1.62
CA ALA A 131 -11.67 -9.42 0.91
C ALA A 131 -12.93 -8.55 1.02
N ALA A 132 -13.21 -8.02 2.21
CA ALA A 132 -14.32 -7.09 2.43
C ALA A 132 -14.18 -5.82 1.56
N ALA A 133 -12.97 -5.25 1.46
CA ALA A 133 -12.72 -4.11 0.58
C ALA A 133 -12.94 -4.45 -0.90
N VAL A 134 -12.50 -5.61 -1.38
CA VAL A 134 -12.75 -6.03 -2.77
C VAL A 134 -14.25 -6.16 -3.05
N VAL A 135 -15.02 -6.72 -2.11
CA VAL A 135 -16.48 -6.83 -2.25
C VAL A 135 -17.15 -5.46 -2.24
N ALA A 136 -16.76 -4.57 -1.32
CA ALA A 136 -17.29 -3.22 -1.25
C ALA A 136 -17.04 -2.42 -2.54
N ASP A 137 -15.81 -2.49 -3.07
CA ASP A 137 -15.45 -1.85 -4.33
C ASP A 137 -16.19 -2.47 -5.53
N GLY A 138 -16.32 -3.80 -5.57
CA GLY A 138 -17.09 -4.49 -6.60
C GLY A 138 -18.56 -4.08 -6.61
N TYR A 139 -19.17 -3.93 -5.44
CA TYR A 139 -20.53 -3.42 -5.30
C TYR A 139 -20.66 -1.99 -5.83
N SER A 140 -19.69 -1.12 -5.52
CA SER A 140 -19.66 0.26 -6.04
C SER A 140 -19.58 0.32 -7.58
N VAL A 141 -18.87 -0.63 -8.21
CA VAL A 141 -18.76 -0.71 -9.67
C VAL A 141 -20.09 -1.14 -10.29
N VAL A 142 -20.76 -2.13 -9.70
CA VAL A 142 -22.02 -2.67 -10.22
C VAL A 142 -23.17 -1.66 -10.13
N LEU A 143 -23.22 -0.89 -9.04
CA LEU A 143 -24.27 0.12 -8.85
C LEU A 143 -23.98 1.47 -9.54
N SER A 144 -22.79 1.67 -10.09
CA SER A 144 -22.44 2.93 -10.74
C SER A 144 -23.14 3.08 -12.09
N ASP A 145 -23.63 4.29 -12.38
CA ASP A 145 -24.15 4.66 -13.70
C ASP A 145 -23.11 4.51 -14.82
N ARG A 146 -21.82 4.53 -14.48
CA ARG A 146 -20.69 4.40 -15.41
C ARG A 146 -19.71 3.33 -14.94
N PRO A 147 -20.06 2.03 -15.07
CA PRO A 147 -19.32 0.94 -14.45
C PRO A 147 -17.86 0.86 -14.91
N TRP A 148 -17.58 1.10 -16.19
CA TRP A 148 -16.20 1.08 -16.71
C TRP A 148 -15.32 2.20 -16.14
N ARG A 149 -15.91 3.38 -15.91
CA ARG A 149 -15.21 4.51 -15.30
C ARG A 149 -14.93 4.22 -13.83
N GLN A 150 -15.92 3.72 -13.11
CA GLN A 150 -15.74 3.35 -11.70
C GLN A 150 -14.72 2.23 -11.53
N LEU A 151 -14.73 1.24 -12.42
CA LEU A 151 -13.71 0.18 -12.43
C LEU A 151 -12.29 0.75 -12.63
N ALA A 152 -12.12 1.69 -13.55
CA ALA A 152 -10.82 2.35 -13.75
C ALA A 152 -10.37 3.08 -12.48
N ILE A 153 -11.28 3.80 -11.81
CA ILE A 153 -10.99 4.53 -10.57
C ILE A 153 -10.58 3.55 -9.44
N VAL A 154 -11.37 2.50 -9.22
CA VAL A 154 -11.11 1.46 -8.22
C VAL A 154 -9.75 0.77 -8.48
N THR A 155 -9.48 0.37 -9.72
CA THR A 155 -8.20 -0.27 -10.09
C THR A 155 -7.02 0.69 -9.92
N GLY A 156 -7.21 1.99 -10.21
CA GLY A 156 -6.25 3.04 -9.88
C GLY A 156 -5.97 3.11 -8.38
N GLY A 157 -7.01 3.06 -7.55
CA GLY A 157 -6.91 2.97 -6.10
C GLY A 157 -6.11 1.76 -5.64
N TRP A 158 -6.47 0.55 -6.06
CA TRP A 158 -5.73 -0.66 -5.66
C TRP A 158 -4.26 -0.65 -6.11
N THR A 159 -3.98 -0.11 -7.29
CA THR A 159 -2.61 0.06 -7.80
C THR A 159 -1.84 1.05 -6.94
N GLY A 160 -2.44 2.19 -6.63
CA GLY A 160 -1.87 3.20 -5.74
C GLY A 160 -1.63 2.66 -4.33
N ALA A 161 -2.57 1.88 -3.79
CA ALA A 161 -2.44 1.23 -2.49
C ALA A 161 -1.28 0.24 -2.45
N TRP A 162 -1.15 -0.59 -3.47
CA TRP A 162 -0.06 -1.56 -3.58
C TRP A 162 1.30 -0.86 -3.66
N ALA A 163 1.39 0.20 -4.47
CA ALA A 163 2.60 1.00 -4.61
C ALA A 163 2.93 1.72 -3.29
N GLY A 164 1.94 2.36 -2.67
CA GLY A 164 2.05 3.04 -1.39
C GLY A 164 2.48 2.10 -0.27
N CYS A 165 1.90 0.90 -0.20
CA CYS A 165 2.30 -0.15 0.74
C CYS A 165 3.81 -0.46 0.62
N LYS A 166 4.31 -0.62 -0.61
CA LYS A 166 5.72 -0.95 -0.83
C LYS A 166 6.64 0.21 -0.47
N VAL A 167 6.30 1.43 -0.87
CA VAL A 167 7.14 2.61 -0.63
C VAL A 167 7.18 2.97 0.85
N PHE A 168 6.01 3.16 1.48
CA PHE A 168 5.95 3.52 2.90
C PHE A 168 6.26 2.34 3.80
N GLY A 169 5.97 1.11 3.38
CA GLY A 169 6.40 -0.09 4.09
C GLY A 169 7.91 -0.28 4.03
N ALA A 170 8.57 0.04 2.92
CA ALA A 170 10.04 0.05 2.87
C ALA A 170 10.63 1.14 3.77
N ALA A 171 10.07 2.35 3.75
CA ALA A 171 10.48 3.44 4.63
C ALA A 171 10.30 3.07 6.11
N GLY A 172 9.13 2.55 6.47
CA GLY A 172 8.82 2.08 7.82
C GLY A 172 9.72 0.91 8.24
N ALA A 173 10.02 -0.02 7.34
CA ALA A 173 10.96 -1.11 7.62
C ALA A 173 12.38 -0.59 7.86
N ALA A 174 12.83 0.41 7.10
CA ALA A 174 14.14 1.03 7.31
C ALA A 174 14.22 1.74 8.67
N ILE A 175 13.22 2.57 9.00
CA ILE A 175 13.13 3.25 10.31
C ILE A 175 13.09 2.22 11.44
N GLY A 176 12.25 1.20 11.29
CA GLY A 176 12.12 0.11 12.26
C GLY A 176 13.41 -0.67 12.45
N THR A 177 14.17 -0.93 11.38
CA THR A 177 15.47 -1.60 11.44
C THR A 177 16.50 -0.77 12.20
N ALA A 178 16.46 0.56 12.07
CA ALA A 178 17.34 1.47 12.79
C ALA A 178 17.08 1.47 14.30
N ILE A 179 15.84 1.20 14.73
CA ILE A 179 15.47 1.07 16.14
C ILE A 179 15.82 -0.33 16.65
N GLU A 180 15.28 -1.37 16.02
CA GLU A 180 15.53 -2.77 16.36
C GLU A 180 15.54 -3.63 15.08
N PRO A 181 16.68 -4.23 14.72
CA PRO A 181 16.75 -5.17 13.60
C PRO A 181 15.79 -6.36 13.82
N GLY A 182 15.06 -6.75 12.78
CA GLY A 182 14.12 -7.87 12.83
C GLY A 182 12.74 -7.45 13.35
N GLY A 183 12.59 -7.25 14.66
CA GLY A 183 11.30 -6.90 15.28
C GLY A 183 10.79 -5.53 14.85
N GLY A 184 11.64 -4.51 15.02
CA GLY A 184 11.36 -3.15 14.57
C GLY A 184 11.18 -3.09 13.05
N THR A 185 12.02 -3.77 12.27
CA THR A 185 11.87 -3.90 10.81
C THR A 185 10.47 -4.35 10.41
N ALA A 186 9.98 -5.43 11.02
CA ALA A 186 8.68 -5.99 10.70
C ALA A 186 7.53 -5.08 11.11
N ILE A 187 7.52 -4.57 12.35
CA ILE A 187 6.47 -3.68 12.84
C ILE A 187 6.43 -2.40 12.01
N GLY A 188 7.59 -1.76 11.83
CA GLY A 188 7.71 -0.53 11.05
C GLY A 188 7.27 -0.73 9.60
N GLY A 189 7.65 -1.85 8.97
CA GLY A 189 7.25 -2.12 7.60
C GLY A 189 5.75 -2.37 7.45
N VAL A 190 5.11 -3.06 8.39
CA VAL A 190 3.66 -3.30 8.37
C VAL A 190 2.88 -2.02 8.62
N VAL A 191 3.27 -1.22 9.62
CA VAL A 191 2.62 0.06 9.93
C VAL A 191 2.79 1.04 8.76
N GLY A 192 4.00 1.13 8.20
CA GLY A 192 4.28 1.94 7.02
C GLY A 192 3.47 1.49 5.81
N CYS A 193 3.37 0.18 5.58
CA CYS A 193 2.55 -0.35 4.49
C CYS A 193 1.06 -0.03 4.69
N PHE A 194 0.54 -0.16 5.91
CA PHE A 194 -0.85 0.17 6.21
C PHE A 194 -1.15 1.64 5.86
N ALA A 195 -0.36 2.58 6.40
CA ALA A 195 -0.50 4.00 6.12
C ALA A 195 -0.34 4.33 4.62
N GLY A 196 0.67 3.73 3.97
CA GLY A 196 0.90 3.89 2.55
C GLY A 196 -0.21 3.31 1.67
N SER A 197 -0.86 2.22 2.09
CA SER A 197 -1.98 1.62 1.37
C SER A 197 -3.18 2.55 1.35
N LEU A 198 -3.50 3.17 2.49
CA LEU A 198 -4.61 4.12 2.61
C LEU A 198 -4.37 5.37 1.76
N GLY A 199 -3.21 6.01 1.94
CA GLY A 199 -2.85 7.21 1.18
C GLY A 199 -2.69 6.93 -0.32
N GLY A 200 -2.09 5.80 -0.66
CA GLY A 200 -1.92 5.35 -2.04
C GLY A 200 -3.24 5.04 -2.72
N TYR A 201 -4.20 4.43 -2.01
CA TYR A 201 -5.54 4.16 -2.56
C TYR A 201 -6.27 5.44 -2.93
N TRP A 202 -6.27 6.41 -2.01
CA TRP A 202 -6.86 7.71 -2.26
C TRP A 202 -6.19 8.43 -3.42
N ALA A 203 -4.85 8.50 -3.42
CA ALA A 203 -4.09 9.15 -4.49
C ALA A 203 -4.33 8.47 -5.85
N GLY A 204 -4.38 7.14 -5.88
CA GLY A 204 -4.64 6.36 -7.09
C GLY A 204 -6.04 6.59 -7.67
N LYS A 205 -7.08 6.61 -6.82
CA LYS A 205 -8.44 6.97 -7.23
C LYS A 205 -8.47 8.39 -7.81
N THR A 206 -7.90 9.35 -7.09
CA THR A 206 -7.88 10.77 -7.49
C THR A 206 -7.22 10.96 -8.86
N LEU A 207 -6.04 10.37 -9.07
CA LEU A 207 -5.31 10.48 -10.34
C LEU A 207 -6.10 9.91 -11.51
N VAL A 208 -6.75 8.74 -11.33
CA VAL A 208 -7.56 8.16 -12.40
C VAL A 208 -8.82 8.99 -12.63
N THR A 209 -9.49 9.46 -11.58
CA THR A 209 -10.66 10.35 -11.71
C THR A 209 -10.34 11.58 -12.55
N MET A 210 -9.18 12.22 -12.33
CA MET A 210 -8.72 13.35 -13.16
C MET A 210 -8.50 12.97 -14.62
N ALA A 211 -7.97 11.77 -14.88
CA ALA A 211 -7.69 11.31 -16.24
C ALA A 211 -8.95 10.95 -17.03
N VAL A 212 -9.97 10.43 -16.35
CA VAL A 212 -11.24 9.99 -16.97
C VAL A 212 -12.33 11.06 -16.91
N ASP A 213 -12.05 12.21 -16.32
CA ASP A 213 -13.00 13.31 -16.16
C ASP A 213 -12.38 14.69 -16.36
N SER A 214 -12.67 15.30 -17.50
CA SER A 214 -12.22 16.65 -17.84
C SER A 214 -12.81 17.72 -16.91
N GLU A 215 -14.03 17.54 -16.42
CA GLU A 215 -14.69 18.52 -15.53
C GLU A 215 -14.08 18.50 -14.12
N THR A 216 -13.76 17.32 -13.61
CA THR A 216 -13.13 17.17 -12.29
C THR A 216 -11.67 17.60 -12.32
N ALA A 217 -10.96 17.38 -13.44
CA ALA A 217 -9.60 17.90 -13.63
C ALA A 217 -9.56 19.44 -13.48
N GLU A 218 -10.52 20.14 -14.09
CA GLU A 218 -10.60 21.60 -14.01
C GLU A 218 -10.87 22.11 -12.58
N LYS A 219 -11.71 21.40 -11.80
CA LYS A 219 -12.00 21.73 -10.39
C LYS A 219 -10.77 21.59 -9.50
N VAL A 220 -10.01 20.49 -9.64
CA VAL A 220 -8.81 20.29 -8.81
C VAL A 220 -7.71 21.27 -9.19
N THR A 221 -7.50 21.54 -10.48
CA THR A 221 -6.57 22.59 -10.92
C THR A 221 -6.91 23.93 -10.28
N ARG A 222 -8.20 24.30 -10.25
CA ARG A 222 -8.68 25.53 -9.61
C ARG A 222 -8.44 25.55 -8.09
N SER A 223 -8.65 24.43 -7.40
CA SER A 223 -8.35 24.32 -5.96
C SER A 223 -6.85 24.39 -5.65
N VAL A 224 -6.00 23.85 -6.54
CA VAL A 224 -4.53 23.97 -6.41
C VAL A 224 -4.07 25.41 -6.66
N GLU A 225 -4.68 26.10 -7.62
CA GLU A 225 -4.41 27.52 -7.92
C GLU A 225 -4.90 28.46 -6.81
N GLU A 226 -5.99 28.09 -6.12
CA GLU A 226 -6.50 28.79 -4.95
C GLU A 226 -5.62 28.54 -3.70
N LEU A 227 -5.07 27.34 -3.54
CA LEU A 227 -4.15 26.99 -2.45
C LEU A 227 -2.74 27.56 -2.64
N LEU A 228 -2.25 27.65 -3.88
CA LEU A 228 -0.91 28.15 -4.19
C LEU A 228 -0.88 29.65 -4.51
N GLY A 229 -2.05 30.30 -4.59
CA GLY A 229 -2.19 31.65 -5.12
C GLY A 229 -1.93 31.68 -6.63
N PRO A 230 -2.33 32.77 -7.32
CA PRO A 230 -2.19 32.86 -8.76
C PRO A 230 -0.71 32.65 -9.15
N PRO A 231 -0.43 31.88 -10.22
CA PRO A 231 0.92 31.79 -10.74
C PRO A 231 1.38 33.21 -11.08
N THR A 232 2.47 33.66 -10.46
CA THR A 232 3.19 34.82 -10.98
C THR A 232 3.51 34.50 -12.44
N SER A 233 2.98 35.34 -13.32
CA SER A 233 3.03 35.24 -14.77
C SER A 233 4.43 34.89 -15.25
N GLY A 234 4.67 33.61 -15.54
CA GLY A 234 6.02 33.15 -15.85
C GLY A 234 6.11 32.10 -16.94
N PHE A 235 5.00 31.56 -17.46
CA PHE A 235 5.05 30.67 -18.62
C PHE A 235 3.69 30.59 -19.32
N ALA A 236 3.30 31.67 -20.01
CA ALA A 236 2.34 31.53 -21.10
C ALA A 236 3.09 30.96 -22.32
N PRO A 237 2.64 29.86 -22.94
CA PRO A 237 3.11 29.53 -24.27
C PRO A 237 2.74 30.71 -25.19
N SER A 238 3.74 31.19 -25.92
CA SER A 238 3.63 32.28 -26.89
C SER A 238 2.60 31.93 -27.98
N ASN A 239 1.35 32.32 -27.77
CA ASN A 239 0.29 32.35 -28.78
C ASN A 239 0.46 33.56 -29.70
N ASN A 240 1.60 33.66 -30.38
CA ASN A 240 1.84 34.64 -31.44
C ASN A 240 2.09 33.92 -32.76
N ALA A 241 1.02 33.43 -33.38
CA ALA A 241 1.04 33.08 -34.80
C ALA A 241 -0.28 33.30 -35.55
N CYS A 242 -1.35 33.81 -34.93
CA CYS A 242 -2.63 34.04 -35.61
C CYS A 242 -3.31 35.34 -35.17
N ARG A 243 -2.77 36.50 -35.59
CA ARG A 243 -3.51 37.77 -35.63
C ARG A 243 -3.20 38.50 -36.93
N ASN A 244 -3.97 38.20 -37.98
CA ASN A 244 -4.50 39.12 -39.03
C ASN A 244 -5.19 38.30 -40.15
N PRO A 245 -6.34 38.72 -40.73
CA PRO A 245 -7.09 37.95 -41.75
C PRO A 245 -6.73 38.35 -43.20
N PRO A 246 -7.29 37.70 -44.26
CA PRO A 246 -7.10 36.33 -44.81
C PRO A 246 -6.37 36.40 -46.20
N PRO A 247 -6.27 35.34 -47.06
CA PRO A 247 -6.81 33.98 -47.00
C PRO A 247 -5.77 32.86 -47.19
N LEU A 248 -6.26 31.60 -47.14
CA LEU A 248 -5.57 30.33 -47.45
C LEU A 248 -4.95 29.58 -46.25
N CYS A 249 -5.82 28.99 -45.42
CA CYS A 249 -5.53 27.70 -44.80
C CYS A 249 -6.67 26.72 -45.13
N SER A 250 -6.56 26.11 -46.32
CA SER A 250 -7.13 24.80 -46.64
C SER A 250 -6.34 23.77 -45.79
N SER A 251 -6.91 22.84 -45.04
CA SER A 251 -7.57 21.65 -45.57
C SER A 251 -8.09 20.78 -44.41
N SER A 252 -9.32 20.28 -44.57
CA SER A 252 -9.85 18.95 -44.21
C SER A 252 -9.07 18.04 -43.25
N VAL A 253 -9.76 17.51 -42.23
CA VAL A 253 -10.15 16.08 -42.00
C VAL A 253 -11.01 16.12 -40.70
N GLY A 254 -12.22 15.61 -40.58
CA GLY A 254 -12.91 14.51 -41.25
C GLY A 254 -13.60 13.72 -40.13
N VAL A 255 -14.89 14.00 -39.92
CA VAL A 255 -15.80 13.25 -39.04
C VAL A 255 -15.94 11.83 -39.59
N TYR A 256 -15.82 10.82 -38.73
CA TYR A 256 -16.42 9.51 -38.97
C TYR A 256 -17.19 9.07 -37.72
N ALA A 257 -18.52 9.11 -37.87
CA ALA A 257 -19.47 8.30 -37.15
C ALA A 257 -19.85 7.12 -38.07
N LEU A 258 -19.93 5.92 -37.49
CA LEU A 258 -20.82 4.84 -37.87
C LEU A 258 -21.41 4.26 -36.59
#